data_AF-A0A914XWZ6-F1
#
_entry.id   AF-A0A914XWZ6-F1
#
_cell.length_a   1.000
_cell.length_b   1.000
_cell.length_c   1.000
_cell.angle_alpha   90.00
_cell.angle_beta   90.00
_cell.angle_gamma   90.00
#
_symmetry.space_group_name_H-M   'P 1'
#
loop_
_entity.id
_entity.type
_entity.pdbx_description
1 polymer ?
#
loop_
_entity_poly.entity_id
_entity_poly.type
_entity_poly.pdbx_seq_one_letter_code
_entity_poly.pdbx_strand_id
1 'polypeptide(L)'
;MLDAKKGEQQKILLERELEAVGIRLNKPRPRIYLKRKAGGGVKVNHTVPLTKCDEKLIMTVLHEYKIFNADVIFHDDYTIDDFIDVIQGSRVYIRCLYCYNKCDHLTIKAVDTLARQPHSVVISCELNLNIDYLIETIWDYLALIRVYLKKPGNAPDLGQEDGLILHNDSTIEQACHAIHRTLAANFRYYLNF
;
A
#
# COMPACT_ATOMS: atom_id res chain seq x y z
N MET A 1 2.98 10.08 13.66
CA MET A 1 3.41 11.47 13.93
C MET A 1 4.73 11.42 14.66
N LEU A 2 5.68 12.25 14.27
CA LEU A 2 7.07 12.26 14.74
C LEU A 2 7.39 13.63 15.32
N ASP A 3 8.25 13.69 16.33
CA ASP A 3 8.80 14.97 16.83
C ASP A 3 9.97 15.40 15.92
N ALA A 4 9.97 16.62 15.40
CA ALA A 4 10.96 17.05 14.43
C ALA A 4 12.41 17.03 14.95
N LYS A 5 12.65 17.06 16.28
CA LYS A 5 14.00 16.93 16.86
C LYS A 5 14.50 15.49 16.96
N LYS A 6 13.61 14.52 17.17
CA LYS A 6 13.95 13.10 17.39
C LYS A 6 13.32 12.17 16.35
N GLY A 7 12.86 12.74 15.24
CA GLY A 7 11.96 12.06 14.30
C GLY A 7 12.60 10.85 13.65
N GLU A 8 13.90 10.87 13.39
CA GLU A 8 14.60 9.75 12.73
C GLU A 8 14.64 8.50 13.62
N GLN A 9 14.95 8.67 14.91
CA GLN A 9 14.98 7.55 15.86
C GLN A 9 13.58 6.96 16.07
N GLN A 10 12.57 7.83 16.20
CA GLN A 10 11.17 7.41 16.34
C GLN A 10 10.67 6.70 15.09
N LYS A 11 11.04 7.19 13.91
CA LYS A 11 10.68 6.60 12.62
C LYS A 11 11.18 5.16 12.52
N ILE A 12 12.47 4.93 12.77
CA ILE A 12 13.07 3.58 12.69
C ILE A 12 12.39 2.61 13.66
N LEU A 13 12.13 3.06 14.90
CA LEU A 13 11.48 2.21 15.90
C LEU A 13 10.04 1.84 15.47
N LEU A 14 9.25 2.82 15.04
CA LEU A 14 7.87 2.60 14.60
C LEU A 14 7.80 1.73 13.34
N GLU A 15 8.69 1.95 12.37
CA GLU A 15 8.78 1.13 11.17
C GLU A 15 9.05 -0.33 11.52
N ARG A 16 9.98 -0.59 12.44
CA ARG A 16 10.31 -1.95 12.90
C ARG A 16 9.11 -2.63 13.57
N GLU A 17 8.40 -1.94 14.46
CA GLU A 17 7.23 -2.50 15.14
C GLU A 17 6.10 -2.80 14.15
N LEU A 18 5.85 -1.89 13.21
CA LEU A 18 4.82 -2.09 12.17
C LEU A 18 5.20 -3.23 11.22
N GLU A 19 6.48 -3.32 10.84
CA GLU A 19 6.96 -4.43 10.01
C GLU A 19 6.88 -5.79 10.73
N ALA A 20 7.11 -5.83 12.04
CA ALA A 20 6.97 -7.04 12.85
C ALA A 20 5.52 -7.55 12.88
N VAL A 21 4.54 -6.65 12.88
CA VAL A 21 3.09 -6.99 12.84
C VAL A 21 2.64 -7.37 11.41
N GLY A 22 3.51 -7.22 10.41
CA GLY A 22 3.21 -7.58 9.02
C GLY A 22 2.57 -6.45 8.20
N ILE A 23 2.73 -5.20 8.65
CA ILE A 23 2.37 -4.01 7.88
C ILE A 23 3.61 -3.57 7.10
N ARG A 24 3.43 -3.28 5.81
CA ARG A 24 4.48 -2.76 4.91
C ARG A 24 4.11 -1.35 4.50
N LEU A 25 4.93 -0.38 4.91
CA LEU A 25 4.70 1.04 4.65
C LEU A 25 5.32 1.44 3.31
N ASN A 26 4.56 2.16 2.48
CA ASN A 26 5.02 2.77 1.22
C ASN A 26 5.69 1.80 0.23
N LYS A 27 5.49 0.49 0.37
CA LYS A 27 6.01 -0.55 -0.52
C LYS A 27 4.88 -1.10 -1.40
N PRO A 28 5.07 -1.27 -2.71
CA PRO A 28 4.11 -1.99 -3.54
C PRO A 28 4.15 -3.50 -3.19
N ARG A 29 3.06 -4.20 -3.50
CA ARG A 29 3.02 -5.67 -3.38
C ARG A 29 4.06 -6.30 -4.32
N PRO A 30 4.96 -7.18 -3.83
CA PRO A 30 5.93 -7.86 -4.66
C PRO A 30 5.25 -8.67 -5.76
N ARG A 31 5.73 -8.56 -6.99
CA ARG A 31 5.24 -9.31 -8.14
C ARG A 31 5.92 -10.67 -8.22
N ILE A 32 5.63 -11.52 -7.24
CA ILE A 32 6.11 -12.89 -7.20
C ILE A 32 4.90 -13.81 -7.35
N TYR A 33 4.93 -14.65 -8.38
CA TYR A 33 3.89 -15.64 -8.60
C TYR A 33 4.30 -16.95 -7.96
N LEU A 34 3.51 -17.42 -6.99
CA LEU A 34 3.72 -18.69 -6.29
C LEU A 34 2.52 -19.62 -6.52
N LYS A 35 2.75 -20.75 -7.16
CA LYS A 35 1.74 -21.78 -7.39
C LYS A 35 2.18 -23.11 -6.80
N ARG A 36 1.48 -23.57 -5.76
CA ARG A 36 1.72 -24.90 -5.17
C ARG A 36 1.28 -26.00 -6.12
N LYS A 37 2.07 -27.07 -6.19
CA LYS A 37 1.83 -28.25 -7.03
C LYS A 37 1.68 -29.50 -6.17
N ALA A 38 1.04 -30.52 -6.73
CA ALA A 38 0.96 -31.83 -6.08
C ALA A 38 2.29 -32.61 -6.12
N GLY A 39 3.15 -32.35 -7.11
CA GLY A 39 4.43 -33.03 -7.30
C GLY A 39 5.33 -32.30 -8.30
N GLY A 40 6.57 -32.78 -8.45
CA GLY A 40 7.54 -32.27 -9.43
C GLY A 40 8.61 -31.31 -8.89
N GLY A 41 8.73 -31.20 -7.56
CA GLY A 41 9.73 -30.38 -6.88
C GLY A 41 9.44 -28.87 -6.96
N VAL A 42 10.42 -28.08 -6.51
CA VAL A 42 10.39 -26.62 -6.62
C VAL A 42 11.03 -26.20 -7.94
N LYS A 43 10.30 -25.45 -8.76
CA LYS A 43 10.83 -24.79 -9.96
C LYS A 43 10.85 -23.29 -9.75
N VAL A 44 12.03 -22.70 -9.80
CA VAL A 44 12.23 -21.26 -9.70
C VAL A 44 12.55 -20.73 -11.09
N ASN A 45 11.75 -19.78 -11.57
CA ASN A 45 11.99 -19.04 -12.79
C ASN A 45 12.10 -17.55 -12.45
N HIS A 46 12.87 -16.80 -13.22
CA HIS A 46 13.02 -15.36 -13.05
C HIS A 46 13.02 -14.66 -14.41
N THR A 47 12.38 -13.49 -14.47
CA THR A 47 12.32 -12.66 -15.68
C THR A 47 13.55 -11.74 -15.77
N VAL A 48 14.10 -11.37 -14.61
CA VAL A 48 15.26 -10.49 -14.43
C VAL A 48 16.30 -11.25 -13.59
N PRO A 49 17.61 -11.08 -13.83
CA PRO A 49 18.63 -11.69 -13.00
C PRO A 49 18.46 -11.30 -11.52
N LEU A 50 18.42 -12.30 -10.65
CA LEU A 50 18.30 -12.12 -9.21
C LEU A 50 19.68 -11.77 -8.63
N THR A 51 19.78 -10.63 -7.95
CA THR A 51 21.02 -10.23 -7.25
C THR A 51 20.91 -10.38 -5.74
N LYS A 52 19.67 -10.38 -5.22
CA LYS A 52 19.37 -10.37 -3.78
C LYS A 52 18.94 -11.73 -3.24
N CYS A 53 18.59 -12.67 -4.10
CA CYS A 53 18.09 -13.99 -3.73
C CYS A 53 18.74 -15.09 -4.57
N ASP A 54 19.29 -16.10 -3.90
CA ASP A 54 19.75 -17.32 -4.56
C ASP A 54 18.64 -18.38 -4.60
N GLU A 55 18.65 -19.21 -5.64
CA GLU A 55 17.72 -20.34 -5.77
C GLU A 55 17.79 -21.30 -4.57
N LYS A 56 18.98 -21.52 -4.00
CA LYS A 56 19.17 -22.35 -2.80
C LYS A 56 18.47 -21.78 -1.58
N LEU A 57 18.53 -20.46 -1.39
CA LEU A 57 17.85 -19.75 -0.30
C LEU A 57 16.34 -19.86 -0.47
N ILE A 58 15.83 -19.64 -1.68
CA ILE A 58 14.39 -19.78 -2.00
C ILE A 58 13.89 -21.21 -1.69
N MET A 59 14.64 -22.24 -2.07
CA MET A 59 14.31 -23.63 -1.76
C MET A 59 14.29 -23.89 -0.24
N THR A 60 15.27 -23.33 0.49
CA THR A 60 15.38 -23.51 1.95
C THR A 60 14.17 -22.89 2.66
N VAL A 61 13.80 -21.66 2.27
CA VAL A 61 12.61 -20.98 2.81
C VAL A 61 11.34 -21.79 2.51
N LEU A 62 11.14 -22.25 1.27
CA LEU A 62 9.96 -23.05 0.92
C LEU A 62 9.86 -24.34 1.74
N HIS A 63 10.98 -25.03 1.98
CA HIS A 63 11.02 -26.22 2.81
C HIS A 63 10.69 -25.93 4.28
N GLU A 64 11.15 -24.80 4.82
CA GLU A 64 10.81 -24.36 6.18
C GLU A 64 9.30 -24.12 6.33
N TYR A 65 8.65 -23.56 5.30
CA TYR A 65 7.20 -23.42 5.21
C TYR A 65 6.46 -24.72 4.82
N LYS A 66 7.14 -25.87 4.79
CA LYS A 66 6.60 -27.20 4.42
C LYS A 66 6.03 -27.26 2.99
N ILE A 67 6.56 -26.46 2.08
CA ILE A 67 6.20 -26.44 0.65
C ILE A 67 7.30 -27.13 -0.14
N PHE A 68 7.08 -28.38 -0.53
CA PHE A 68 8.06 -29.17 -1.28
C PHE A 68 7.87 -29.10 -2.81
N ASN A 69 6.68 -28.71 -3.27
CA ASN A 69 6.32 -28.68 -4.68
C ASN A 69 5.64 -27.34 -5.02
N ALA A 70 6.34 -26.49 -5.78
CA ALA A 70 5.82 -25.20 -6.19
C ALA A 70 6.51 -24.68 -7.45
N ASP A 71 5.77 -23.92 -8.26
CA ASP A 71 6.36 -23.01 -9.24
C ASP A 71 6.44 -21.62 -8.61
N VAL A 72 7.63 -21.04 -8.64
CA VAL A 72 7.87 -19.66 -8.24
C VAL A 72 8.41 -18.89 -9.43
N ILE A 73 7.77 -17.76 -9.75
CA ILE A 73 8.21 -16.88 -10.82
C ILE A 73 8.46 -15.48 -10.23
N PHE A 74 9.69 -15.03 -10.35
CA PHE A 74 10.08 -13.66 -9.99
C PHE A 74 9.99 -12.76 -11.24
N HIS A 75 9.20 -11.69 -11.15
CA HIS A 75 9.12 -10.71 -12.23
C HIS A 75 10.19 -9.62 -12.11
N ASP A 76 10.67 -9.31 -10.90
CA ASP A 76 11.72 -8.33 -10.63
C ASP A 76 12.68 -8.84 -9.54
N ASP A 77 13.71 -8.05 -9.24
CA ASP A 77 14.73 -8.34 -8.23
C ASP A 77 14.28 -7.98 -6.80
N TYR A 78 13.64 -8.94 -6.14
CA TYR A 78 13.09 -8.85 -4.77
C TYR A 78 14.01 -9.47 -3.72
N THR A 79 13.84 -9.07 -2.46
CA THR A 79 14.58 -9.65 -1.31
C THR A 79 13.92 -10.92 -0.78
N ILE A 80 14.63 -11.63 0.10
CA ILE A 80 14.10 -12.84 0.76
C ILE A 80 12.90 -12.48 1.65
N ASP A 81 12.94 -11.32 2.31
CA ASP A 81 11.82 -10.85 3.13
C ASP A 81 10.56 -10.60 2.30
N ASP A 82 10.71 -10.02 1.09
CA ASP A 82 9.60 -9.85 0.15
C ASP A 82 9.01 -11.20 -0.29
N PHE A 83 9.87 -12.22 -0.46
CA PHE A 83 9.43 -13.56 -0.81
C PHE A 83 8.67 -14.22 0.35
N ILE A 84 9.14 -14.07 1.58
CA ILE A 84 8.46 -14.54 2.79
C ILE A 84 7.09 -13.88 2.93
N ASP A 85 6.99 -12.58 2.64
CA ASP A 85 5.72 -11.85 2.67
C ASP A 85 4.69 -12.44 1.70
N VAL A 86 5.12 -12.84 0.49
CA VAL A 86 4.25 -13.48 -0.50
C VAL A 86 3.83 -14.89 -0.07
N ILE A 87 4.72 -15.66 0.57
CA ILE A 87 4.38 -16.99 1.10
C ILE A 87 3.32 -16.91 2.20
N GLN A 88 3.44 -15.91 3.09
CA GLN A 88 2.52 -15.75 4.20
C GLN A 88 1.16 -15.18 3.76
N GLY A 89 1.13 -14.26 2.80
CA GLY A 89 -0.10 -13.73 2.20
C GLY A 89 -0.98 -12.88 3.13
N SER A 90 -0.67 -12.80 4.42
CA SER A 90 -1.42 -12.02 5.42
C SER A 90 -0.90 -10.59 5.59
N ARG A 91 0.01 -10.15 4.72
CA ARG A 91 0.68 -8.85 4.81
C ARG A 91 -0.18 -7.73 4.22
N VAL A 92 -0.20 -6.60 4.91
CA VAL A 92 -0.99 -5.42 4.52
C VAL A 92 -0.03 -4.33 4.04
N TYR A 93 -0.22 -3.86 2.81
CA TYR A 93 0.60 -2.85 2.17
C TYR A 93 -0.16 -1.52 2.18
N ILE A 94 0.33 -0.53 2.91
CA ILE A 94 -0.37 0.73 3.17
C ILE A 94 0.55 1.90 2.84
N ARG A 95 -0.02 2.94 2.21
CA ARG A 95 0.65 4.24 2.04
C ARG A 95 0.69 4.97 3.38
N CYS A 96 1.86 5.45 3.78
CA CYS A 96 2.10 6.09 5.06
C CYS A 96 2.67 7.50 4.84
N LEU A 97 2.11 8.48 5.55
CA LEU A 97 2.58 9.86 5.55
C LEU A 97 3.30 10.15 6.87
N TYR A 98 4.58 10.52 6.80
CA TYR A 98 5.38 10.90 7.95
C TYR A 98 5.14 12.38 8.29
N CYS A 99 4.30 12.61 9.29
CA CYS A 99 4.03 13.94 9.81
C CYS A 99 5.02 14.30 10.93
N TYR A 100 5.89 15.30 10.70
CA TYR A 100 6.85 15.86 11.64
C TYR A 100 6.29 17.12 12.30
N ASN A 101 6.06 17.07 13.61
CA ASN A 101 5.51 18.18 14.39
C ASN A 101 6.61 18.97 15.13
N LYS A 102 6.29 20.19 15.56
CA LYS A 102 7.18 21.16 16.26
C LYS A 102 8.27 21.77 15.38
N CYS A 103 7.94 22.13 14.15
CA CYS A 103 8.90 22.74 13.22
C CYS A 103 9.42 24.11 13.68
N ASP A 104 8.70 24.78 14.58
CA ASP A 104 9.07 26.03 15.25
C ASP A 104 10.37 25.92 16.07
N HIS A 105 10.73 24.72 16.53
CA HIS A 105 11.98 24.47 17.25
C HIS A 105 13.18 24.19 16.34
N LEU A 106 13.01 24.22 15.02
CA LEU A 106 14.04 23.92 14.02
C LEU A 106 14.43 25.17 13.24
N THR A 107 15.63 25.12 12.64
CA THR A 107 16.06 26.15 11.69
C THR A 107 15.37 25.95 10.35
N ILE A 108 15.19 27.03 9.58
CA ILE A 108 14.57 26.99 8.25
C ILE A 108 15.26 25.96 7.33
N LYS A 109 16.59 25.82 7.43
CA LYS A 109 17.35 24.81 6.66
C LYS A 109 17.01 23.37 7.05
N ALA A 110 16.80 23.11 8.35
CA ALA A 110 16.43 21.78 8.82
C ALA A 110 14.99 21.43 8.41
N VAL A 111 14.08 22.41 8.45
CA VAL A 111 12.70 22.26 7.96
C VAL A 111 12.68 21.95 6.47
N ASP A 112 13.44 22.69 5.65
CA ASP A 112 13.52 22.44 4.19
C ASP A 112 14.11 21.07 3.87
N THR A 113 15.12 20.62 4.62
CA THR A 113 15.67 19.26 4.48
C THR A 113 14.63 18.19 4.80
N LEU A 114 13.89 18.36 5.91
CA LEU A 114 12.83 17.43 6.31
C LEU A 114 11.70 17.39 5.29
N ALA A 115 11.22 18.55 4.84
CA ALA A 115 10.11 18.64 3.89
C ALA A 115 10.41 18.02 2.51
N ARG A 116 11.69 17.91 2.13
CA ARG A 116 12.11 17.25 0.89
C ARG A 116 12.22 15.73 1.01
N GLN A 117 12.09 15.16 2.20
CA GLN A 117 12.13 13.71 2.37
C GLN A 117 10.88 13.07 1.74
N PRO A 118 11.00 11.85 1.19
CA PRO A 118 9.86 11.16 0.60
C PRO A 118 8.78 10.90 1.65
N HIS A 119 7.53 11.13 1.25
CA HIS A 119 6.34 10.94 2.08
C HIS A 119 6.37 11.70 3.42
N SER A 120 7.00 12.87 3.47
CA SER A 120 7.12 13.68 4.68
C SER A 120 6.29 14.97 4.59
N VAL A 121 5.73 15.38 5.73
CA VAL A 121 5.07 16.68 5.90
C VAL A 121 5.51 17.26 7.24
N VAL A 122 5.90 18.53 7.21
CA VAL A 122 6.36 19.25 8.40
C VAL A 122 5.26 20.21 8.86
N ILE A 123 4.89 20.17 10.13
CA ILE A 123 3.82 21.00 10.72
C ILE A 123 4.26 21.62 12.05
N SER A 124 3.55 22.67 12.47
CA SER A 124 3.53 23.10 13.87
C SER A 124 2.09 23.23 14.34
N CYS A 125 1.65 22.32 15.22
CA CYS A 125 0.31 22.38 15.79
C CYS A 125 0.11 23.60 16.70
N GLU A 126 1.18 24.10 17.34
CA GLU A 126 1.09 25.23 18.27
C GLU A 126 0.85 26.55 17.52
N LEU A 127 1.57 26.73 16.41
CA LEU A 127 1.45 27.92 15.57
C LEU A 127 0.44 27.77 14.42
N ASN A 128 -0.28 26.63 14.36
CA ASN A 128 -1.15 26.24 13.26
C ASN A 128 -0.49 26.39 11.88
N LEU A 129 0.80 26.05 11.78
CA LEU A 129 1.55 26.15 10.53
C LEU A 129 1.42 24.85 9.73
N ASN A 130 1.14 25.02 8.43
CA ASN A 130 1.15 23.97 7.42
C ASN A 130 0.10 22.85 7.64
N ILE A 131 -0.96 23.16 8.39
CA ILE A 131 -2.07 22.22 8.64
C ILE A 131 -2.93 22.03 7.38
N ASP A 132 -3.17 23.11 6.61
CA ASP A 132 -3.95 23.02 5.36
C ASP A 132 -3.26 22.09 4.36
N TYR A 133 -1.95 22.26 4.18
CA TYR A 133 -1.15 21.38 3.32
C TYR A 133 -1.14 19.92 3.81
N LEU A 134 -1.15 19.69 5.12
CA LEU A 134 -1.28 18.34 5.67
C LEU A 134 -2.62 17.72 5.26
N ILE A 135 -3.72 18.48 5.35
CA ILE A 135 -5.06 18.00 4.96
C ILE A 135 -5.09 17.66 3.47
N GLU A 136 -4.58 18.54 2.62
CA GLU A 136 -4.46 18.31 1.17
C GLU A 136 -3.63 17.05 0.87
N THR A 137 -2.47 16.91 1.51
CA THR A 137 -1.59 15.76 1.30
C THR A 137 -2.26 14.46 1.78
N ILE A 138 -3.00 14.50 2.90
CA ILE A 138 -3.76 13.33 3.37
C ILE A 138 -4.82 12.94 2.33
N TRP A 139 -5.51 13.91 1.75
CA TRP A 139 -6.51 13.66 0.71
C TRP A 139 -5.91 12.96 -0.51
N ASP A 140 -4.75 13.42 -0.98
CA ASP A 140 -4.02 12.80 -2.08
C ASP A 140 -3.58 11.36 -1.74
N TYR A 141 -3.14 11.12 -0.51
CA TYR A 141 -2.70 9.80 -0.06
C TYR A 141 -3.84 8.80 0.11
N LEU A 142 -5.01 9.26 0.52
CA LEU A 142 -6.20 8.41 0.60
C LEU A 142 -6.59 7.89 -0.80
N ALA A 143 -6.21 8.62 -1.87
CA ALA A 143 -6.48 8.30 -3.26
C ALA A 143 -7.95 7.92 -3.46
N LEU A 144 -8.85 8.75 -2.93
CA LEU A 144 -10.28 8.54 -3.02
C LEU A 144 -10.77 8.95 -4.40
N ILE A 145 -11.61 8.13 -4.97
CA ILE A 145 -12.37 8.42 -6.18
C ILE A 145 -13.82 8.63 -5.81
N ARG A 146 -14.45 9.57 -6.49
CA ARG A 146 -15.88 9.83 -6.37
C ARG A 146 -16.58 9.28 -7.61
N VAL A 147 -17.34 8.21 -7.43
CA VAL A 147 -18.09 7.54 -8.50
C VAL A 147 -19.54 8.00 -8.45
N TYR A 148 -20.02 8.56 -9.55
CA TYR A 148 -21.43 8.95 -9.68
C TYR A 148 -22.21 7.85 -10.38
N LEU A 149 -23.33 7.46 -9.79
CA LEU A 149 -24.21 6.46 -10.35
C LEU A 149 -25.18 7.11 -11.33
N LYS A 150 -25.51 6.37 -12.38
CA LYS A 150 -26.44 6.83 -13.42
C LYS A 150 -27.46 5.73 -13.70
N LYS A 151 -28.74 6.07 -13.60
CA LYS A 151 -29.81 5.18 -14.04
C LYS A 151 -29.91 5.20 -15.58
N PRO A 152 -30.15 4.06 -16.25
CA PRO A 152 -30.32 4.03 -17.70
C PRO A 152 -31.41 5.01 -18.15
N GLY A 153 -31.10 5.86 -19.12
CA GLY A 153 -32.02 6.87 -19.66
C GLY A 153 -32.08 8.20 -18.87
N ASN A 154 -31.49 8.28 -17.68
CA ASN A 154 -31.41 9.52 -16.90
C ASN A 154 -30.01 10.17 -17.00
N ALA A 155 -29.93 11.46 -16.68
CA ALA A 155 -28.65 12.13 -16.46
C ALA A 155 -27.94 11.52 -15.22
N PRO A 156 -26.59 11.56 -15.16
CA PRO A 156 -25.88 11.17 -13.95
C PRO A 156 -26.26 12.11 -12.79
N ASP A 157 -26.45 11.54 -11.60
CA ASP A 157 -26.74 12.29 -10.39
C ASP A 157 -25.44 12.93 -9.88
N LEU A 158 -25.11 14.13 -10.40
CA LEU A 158 -23.90 14.89 -10.04
C LEU A 158 -24.07 15.72 -8.76
N GLY A 159 -25.02 15.34 -7.89
CA GLY A 159 -25.27 16.01 -6.63
C GLY A 159 -24.03 15.99 -5.71
N GLN A 160 -23.83 17.06 -4.94
CA GLN A 160 -22.70 17.19 -4.01
C GLN A 160 -22.69 16.14 -2.89
N GLU A 161 -23.81 15.44 -2.66
CA GLU A 161 -23.94 14.35 -1.67
C GLU A 161 -24.13 12.95 -2.29
N ASP A 162 -24.46 12.85 -3.58
CA ASP A 162 -24.85 11.57 -4.22
C ASP A 162 -23.68 10.76 -4.79
N GLY A 163 -22.44 11.19 -4.55
CA GLY A 163 -21.25 10.51 -5.05
C GLY A 163 -20.80 9.39 -4.11
N LEU A 164 -20.62 8.19 -4.65
CA LEU A 164 -20.04 7.08 -3.91
C LEU A 164 -18.53 7.29 -3.77
N ILE A 165 -18.04 7.42 -2.55
CA ILE A 165 -16.62 7.57 -2.25
C ILE A 165 -16.01 6.18 -2.12
N LEU A 166 -15.05 5.87 -2.99
CA LEU A 166 -14.30 4.61 -3.01
C LEU A 166 -12.80 4.90 -3.04
N HIS A 167 -11.98 3.89 -2.77
CA HIS A 167 -10.55 4.01 -3.05
C HIS A 167 -10.30 3.80 -4.55
N ASN A 168 -9.25 4.42 -5.09
CA ASN A 168 -8.90 4.30 -6.52
C ASN A 168 -8.61 2.86 -6.95
N ASP A 169 -8.13 2.03 -6.02
CA ASP A 169 -7.86 0.60 -6.19
C ASP A 169 -9.09 -0.29 -5.89
N SER A 170 -10.25 0.30 -5.66
CA SER A 170 -11.49 -0.45 -5.42
C SER A 170 -12.00 -1.15 -6.68
N THR A 171 -12.44 -2.39 -6.53
CA THR A 171 -13.09 -3.14 -7.61
C THR A 171 -14.56 -2.75 -7.73
N ILE A 172 -15.14 -3.01 -8.89
CA ILE A 172 -16.57 -2.77 -9.14
C ILE A 172 -17.45 -3.60 -8.19
N GLU A 173 -16.99 -4.78 -7.80
CA GLU A 173 -17.65 -5.59 -6.78
C GLU A 173 -17.75 -4.85 -5.44
N GLN A 174 -16.68 -4.17 -5.01
CA GLN A 174 -16.70 -3.34 -3.81
C GLN A 174 -17.65 -2.14 -3.97
N ALA A 175 -17.69 -1.52 -5.16
CA ALA A 175 -18.66 -0.46 -5.46
C ALA A 175 -20.11 -0.96 -5.33
N CYS A 176 -20.41 -2.14 -5.88
CA CYS A 176 -21.72 -2.77 -5.76
C CYS A 176 -22.10 -3.06 -4.30
N HIS A 177 -21.15 -3.57 -3.51
CA HIS A 177 -21.36 -3.82 -2.08
C HIS A 177 -21.61 -2.55 -1.26
N ALA A 178 -21.00 -1.43 -1.64
CA ALA A 178 -21.22 -0.15 -0.97
C ALA A 178 -22.64 0.40 -1.20
N ILE A 179 -23.27 0.08 -2.33
CA ILE A 179 -24.68 0.40 -2.60
C ILE A 179 -25.59 -0.59 -1.88
N HIS A 180 -25.42 -1.88 -2.16
CA HIS A 180 -26.25 -2.94 -1.56
C HIS A 180 -25.57 -4.31 -1.67
N ARG A 181 -25.59 -5.10 -0.58
CA ARG A 181 -24.91 -6.40 -0.51
C ARG A 181 -25.31 -7.40 -1.60
N THR A 182 -26.58 -7.40 -2.02
CA THR A 182 -27.10 -8.35 -3.03
C THR A 182 -26.86 -7.90 -4.48
N LEU A 183 -26.47 -6.64 -4.70
CA LEU A 183 -26.29 -6.11 -6.05
C LEU A 183 -25.16 -6.82 -6.79
N ALA A 184 -24.08 -7.15 -6.07
CA ALA A 184 -22.94 -7.89 -6.62
C ALA A 184 -23.34 -9.24 -7.23
N ALA A 185 -24.30 -9.97 -6.62
CA ALA A 185 -24.74 -11.27 -7.10
C ALA A 185 -25.60 -11.19 -8.37
N ASN A 186 -26.32 -10.08 -8.59
CA ASN A 186 -27.19 -9.86 -9.75
C ASN A 186 -26.52 -9.04 -10.86
N PHE A 187 -25.25 -8.68 -10.69
CA PHE A 187 -24.53 -7.78 -11.57
C PHE A 187 -24.19 -8.46 -12.90
N ARG A 188 -24.60 -7.86 -14.03
CA ARG A 188 -24.33 -8.40 -15.39
C ARG A 188 -23.20 -7.67 -16.10
N TYR A 189 -23.27 -6.35 -16.17
CA TYR A 189 -22.29 -5.49 -16.83
C TYR A 189 -22.40 -4.07 -16.29
N TYR A 190 -21.36 -3.26 -16.52
CA TYR A 190 -21.38 -1.81 -16.34
C TYR A 190 -20.99 -1.12 -17.63
N LEU A 191 -21.35 0.15 -17.72
CA LEU A 191 -20.91 1.07 -18.75
C LEU A 191 -20.06 2.14 -18.07
N ASN A 192 -18.86 2.37 -18.60
CA ASN A 192 -17.97 3.44 -18.16
C ASN A 192 -18.09 4.62 -19.14
N PHE A 193 -18.15 5.85 -18.62
CA PHE A 193 -18.29 7.08 -19.39
C PHE A 193 -17.21 8.08 -18.97
#